data_AF-A0A539DJM0-F1
#
_entry.id   AF-A0A539DJM0-F1
#
_cell.length_a   1.000
_cell.length_b   1.000
_cell.length_c   1.000
_cell.angle_alpha   90.00
_cell.angle_beta   90.00
_cell.angle_gamma   90.00
#
_symmetry.space_group_name_H-M   'P 1'
#
loop_
_entity.id
_entity.type
_entity.pdbx_description
1 polymer ?
#
loop_
_entity_poly.entity_id
_entity_poly.type
_entity_poly.pdbx_seq_one_letter_code
_entity_poly.pdbx_strand_id
1 'polypeptide(L)'
;GVMTREFDAALAADLPLSHDRAYSDDEIWETLTRFLEHAVPAAERAGVRIGLHPDDPPLPSLGGVARVIRNEDGYRRALEIAGSENFGLCFCVGTWAEGGDRTGKSVLDMIRDYGDRIYKVHFRNVDAPMPVFRETFVDNGYLNMYEVLKALPGGLIHTAYTIGYMKAMRDRVNAEWGC
;
A
#
# COMPACT_ATOMS: atom_id res chain seq x y z
N GLY A 1 6.56 13.79 -20.99
CA GLY A 1 5.94 13.58 -19.66
C GLY A 1 7.03 13.45 -18.63
N VAL A 2 6.78 13.84 -17.38
CA VAL A 2 7.75 13.64 -16.29
C VAL A 2 7.78 12.16 -15.93
N MET A 3 8.96 11.60 -15.68
CA MET A 3 9.12 10.21 -15.26
C MET A 3 8.64 10.04 -13.82
N THR A 4 7.54 9.32 -13.64
CA THR A 4 7.04 8.86 -12.34
C THR A 4 7.45 7.40 -12.12
N ARG A 5 7.04 6.80 -10.98
CA ARG A 5 7.25 5.38 -10.73
C ARG A 5 6.44 4.56 -11.73
N GLU A 6 7.08 3.59 -12.36
CA GLU A 6 6.46 2.61 -13.26
C GLU A 6 6.75 1.21 -12.76
N PHE A 7 5.81 0.30 -13.00
CA PHE A 7 5.99 -1.12 -12.77
C PHE A 7 5.42 -1.92 -13.94
N ASP A 8 6.16 -2.93 -14.37
CA ASP A 8 5.75 -3.92 -15.36
C ASP A 8 5.98 -5.32 -14.78
N ALA A 9 4.89 -6.08 -14.63
CA ALA A 9 4.92 -7.42 -14.04
C ALA A 9 5.74 -8.42 -14.87
N ALA A 10 5.79 -8.28 -16.19
CA ALA A 10 6.58 -9.16 -17.06
C ALA A 10 8.07 -8.92 -16.85
N LEU A 11 8.49 -7.65 -16.83
CA LEU A 11 9.88 -7.30 -16.53
C LEU A 11 10.28 -7.73 -15.12
N ALA A 12 9.36 -7.60 -14.16
CA ALA A 12 9.60 -8.00 -12.77
C ALA A 12 9.74 -9.52 -12.59
N ALA A 13 9.05 -10.33 -13.41
CA ALA A 13 9.12 -11.79 -13.36
C ALA A 13 10.49 -12.34 -13.77
N ASP A 14 11.22 -11.60 -14.62
CA ASP A 14 12.56 -11.97 -15.10
C ASP A 14 13.68 -11.51 -14.15
N LEU A 15 13.36 -10.78 -13.09
CA LEU A 15 14.36 -10.33 -12.11
C LEU A 15 14.91 -11.50 -11.29
N PRO A 16 16.20 -11.47 -10.91
CA PRO A 16 16.75 -12.47 -10.02
C PRO A 16 16.05 -12.44 -8.66
N LEU A 17 16.20 -13.54 -7.91
CA LEU A 17 15.73 -13.58 -6.53
C LEU A 17 16.43 -12.47 -5.74
N SER A 18 15.65 -11.75 -4.94
CA SER A 18 16.14 -10.66 -4.08
C SER A 18 16.98 -11.18 -2.91
N HIS A 19 16.74 -12.42 -2.54
CA HIS A 19 17.43 -13.18 -1.52
C HIS A 19 17.73 -14.55 -2.15
N ASP A 20 18.84 -15.21 -1.87
CA ASP A 20 19.35 -16.41 -2.58
C ASP A 20 18.38 -17.62 -2.68
N ARG A 21 17.16 -17.49 -2.15
CA ARG A 21 16.07 -18.46 -2.23
C ARG A 21 14.70 -17.78 -2.31
N ALA A 22 13.69 -18.57 -2.67
CA ALA A 22 12.30 -18.18 -2.52
C ALA A 22 11.80 -18.33 -1.06
N TYR A 23 10.82 -17.52 -0.69
CA TYR A 23 10.11 -17.53 0.58
C TYR A 23 8.62 -17.69 0.31
N SER A 24 8.05 -18.74 0.89
CA SER A 24 6.64 -19.10 0.74
C SER A 24 5.70 -18.19 1.55
N ASP A 25 4.43 -18.20 1.19
CA ASP A 25 3.36 -17.52 1.94
C ASP A 25 3.36 -17.93 3.42
N ASP A 26 3.52 -19.23 3.71
CA ASP A 26 3.49 -19.76 5.08
C ASP A 26 4.68 -19.23 5.92
N GLU A 27 5.88 -19.19 5.34
CA GLU A 27 7.06 -18.62 6.02
C GLU A 27 6.88 -17.13 6.34
N ILE A 28 6.30 -16.37 5.40
CA ILE A 28 6.03 -14.95 5.60
C ILE A 28 4.94 -14.74 6.66
N TRP A 29 3.89 -15.56 6.64
CA TRP A 29 2.85 -15.53 7.68
C TRP A 29 3.38 -15.91 9.06
N GLU A 30 4.20 -16.96 9.17
CA GLU A 30 4.83 -17.37 10.44
C GLU A 30 5.73 -16.26 10.99
N THR A 31 6.49 -15.60 10.11
CA THR A 31 7.37 -14.49 10.49
C THR A 31 6.58 -13.25 10.90
N LEU A 32 5.55 -12.88 10.14
CA LEU A 32 4.68 -11.76 10.47
C LEU A 32 3.95 -12.01 11.80
N THR A 33 3.45 -13.22 12.03
CA THR A 33 2.77 -13.58 13.28
C THR A 33 3.68 -13.38 14.49
N ARG A 34 4.90 -13.94 14.45
CA ARG A 34 5.91 -13.75 15.50
C ARG A 34 6.24 -12.27 15.73
N PHE A 35 6.32 -11.48 14.66
CA PHE A 35 6.53 -10.04 14.80
C PHE A 35 5.36 -9.36 15.53
N LEU A 36 4.12 -9.66 15.12
CA LEU A 36 2.92 -9.04 15.69
C LEU A 36 2.72 -9.41 17.18
N GLU A 37 3.00 -10.65 17.57
CA GLU A 37 2.95 -11.13 18.96
C GLU A 37 3.82 -10.29 19.91
N HIS A 38 4.89 -9.68 19.41
CA HIS A 38 5.77 -8.81 20.19
C HIS A 38 5.50 -7.32 19.97
N ALA A 39 5.29 -6.90 18.73
CA ALA A 39 5.15 -5.50 18.36
C ALA A 39 3.82 -4.90 18.85
N VAL A 40 2.72 -5.64 18.74
CA VAL A 40 1.38 -5.14 19.11
C VAL A 40 1.29 -4.84 20.61
N PRO A 41 1.67 -5.75 21.54
CA PRO A 41 1.65 -5.43 22.97
C PRO A 41 2.60 -4.29 23.35
N ALA A 42 3.71 -4.13 22.63
CA ALA A 42 4.62 -3.01 22.86
C ALA A 42 3.98 -1.67 22.45
N ALA A 43 3.28 -1.64 21.32
CA ALA A 43 2.55 -0.46 20.85
C ALA A 43 1.41 -0.08 21.79
N GLU A 44 0.65 -1.06 22.30
CA GLU A 44 -0.40 -0.83 23.31
C GLU A 44 0.15 -0.15 24.57
N ARG A 45 1.23 -0.69 25.16
CA ARG A 45 1.85 -0.12 26.36
C ARG A 45 2.38 1.30 26.14
N ALA A 46 2.81 1.60 24.90
CA ALA A 46 3.31 2.91 24.53
C ALA A 46 2.19 3.88 24.11
N GLY A 47 0.93 3.44 24.01
CA GLY A 47 -0.16 4.24 23.46
C GLY A 47 0.00 4.57 21.97
N VAL A 48 0.78 3.77 21.24
CA VAL A 48 1.09 3.95 19.81
C VAL A 48 0.17 3.08 18.97
N ARG A 49 -0.23 3.58 17.80
CA ARG A 49 -0.98 2.82 16.78
C ARG A 49 -0.05 2.38 15.64
N ILE A 50 -0.09 1.10 15.29
CA ILE A 50 0.62 0.52 14.14
C ILE A 50 -0.32 0.49 12.94
N GLY A 51 0.09 1.09 11.83
CA GLY A 51 -0.58 0.97 10.54
C GLY A 51 0.18 0.04 9.60
N LEU A 52 -0.40 -1.11 9.27
CA LEU A 52 0.14 -2.06 8.30
C LEU A 52 -0.09 -1.55 6.87
N HIS A 53 0.97 -1.40 6.09
CA HIS A 53 0.91 -0.99 4.68
C HIS A 53 0.67 -2.22 3.80
N PRO A 54 -0.07 -2.09 2.67
CA PRO A 54 -0.22 -3.21 1.76
C PRO A 54 1.09 -3.50 1.03
N ASP A 55 1.21 -4.71 0.52
CA ASP A 55 2.30 -5.08 -0.36
C ASP A 55 2.26 -4.29 -1.67
N ASP A 56 3.32 -3.54 -1.97
CA ASP A 56 3.45 -2.67 -3.13
C ASP A 56 4.54 -3.18 -4.12
N PRO A 57 4.19 -3.68 -5.32
CA PRO A 57 2.84 -3.95 -5.82
C PRO A 57 2.22 -5.21 -5.19
N PRO A 58 0.87 -5.33 -5.14
CA PRO A 58 0.17 -6.43 -4.48
C PRO A 58 0.09 -7.69 -5.37
N LEU A 59 1.25 -8.28 -5.66
CA LEU A 59 1.40 -9.54 -6.41
C LEU A 59 1.52 -10.74 -5.47
N PRO A 60 1.33 -12.00 -5.92
CA PRO A 60 1.60 -13.16 -5.08
C PRO A 60 3.05 -13.26 -4.58
N SER A 61 4.02 -12.93 -5.44
CA SER A 61 5.44 -12.94 -5.12
C SER A 61 6.17 -11.88 -5.94
N LEU A 62 7.26 -11.35 -5.40
CA LEU A 62 8.19 -10.48 -6.12
C LEU A 62 9.62 -10.78 -5.65
N GLY A 63 10.55 -10.97 -6.61
CA GLY A 63 11.94 -11.28 -6.30
C GLY A 63 12.10 -12.51 -5.40
N GLY A 64 11.22 -13.52 -5.55
CA GLY A 64 11.22 -14.73 -4.74
C GLY A 64 10.51 -14.63 -3.39
N VAL A 65 10.04 -13.45 -2.96
CA VAL A 65 9.43 -13.27 -1.65
C VAL A 65 7.91 -13.19 -1.79
N ALA A 66 7.19 -14.08 -1.09
CA ALA A 66 5.75 -14.03 -0.99
C ALA A 66 5.25 -12.73 -0.34
N ARG A 67 4.11 -12.24 -0.81
CA ARG A 67 3.56 -10.93 -0.41
C ARG A 67 2.17 -11.05 0.18
N VAL A 68 2.09 -11.22 1.49
CA VAL A 68 0.86 -11.71 2.12
C VAL A 68 -0.20 -10.64 2.38
N ILE A 69 0.14 -9.34 2.30
CA ILE A 69 -0.78 -8.21 2.51
C ILE A 69 -1.15 -7.59 1.15
N ARG A 70 -1.57 -8.44 0.21
CA ARG A 70 -1.88 -8.07 -1.19
C ARG A 70 -3.37 -7.91 -1.50
N ASN A 71 -4.25 -8.31 -0.58
CA ASN A 71 -5.70 -8.31 -0.76
C ASN A 71 -6.41 -8.22 0.59
N GLU A 72 -7.75 -8.19 0.57
CA GLU A 72 -8.56 -8.06 1.78
C GLU A 72 -8.37 -9.24 2.74
N ASP A 73 -8.30 -10.47 2.23
CA ASP A 73 -8.07 -11.66 3.05
C ASP A 73 -6.76 -11.56 3.85
N GLY A 74 -5.71 -11.02 3.23
CA GLY A 74 -4.44 -10.74 3.91
C GLY A 74 -4.59 -9.73 5.04
N TYR A 75 -5.29 -8.62 4.79
CA TYR A 75 -5.56 -7.64 5.85
C TYR A 75 -6.38 -8.23 6.99
N ARG A 76 -7.48 -8.91 6.65
CA ARG A 76 -8.37 -9.54 7.61
C ARG A 76 -7.61 -10.52 8.50
N ARG A 77 -6.80 -11.41 7.92
CA ARG A 77 -5.95 -12.33 8.68
C ARG A 77 -4.94 -11.60 9.58
N ALA A 78 -4.30 -10.54 9.09
CA ALA A 78 -3.33 -9.80 9.90
C ALA A 78 -4.00 -9.07 11.09
N LEU A 79 -5.19 -8.50 10.89
CA LEU A 79 -6.01 -7.89 11.94
C LEU A 79 -6.46 -8.93 12.98
N GLU A 80 -6.91 -10.10 12.53
CA GLU A 80 -7.30 -11.22 13.40
C GLU A 80 -6.13 -11.70 14.27
N ILE A 81 -4.93 -11.86 13.68
CA ILE A 81 -3.71 -12.23 14.43
C ILE A 81 -3.34 -11.16 15.45
N ALA A 82 -3.43 -9.88 15.07
CA ALA A 82 -3.05 -8.78 15.96
C ALA A 82 -4.03 -8.61 17.14
N GLY A 83 -5.33 -8.83 16.93
CA GLY A 83 -6.34 -8.85 18.00
C GLY A 83 -6.47 -7.57 18.83
N SER A 84 -6.00 -6.42 18.33
CA SER A 84 -5.84 -5.19 19.12
C SER A 84 -6.28 -3.93 18.36
N GLU A 85 -6.92 -2.97 19.05
CA GLU A 85 -7.25 -1.64 18.51
C GLU A 85 -6.02 -0.73 18.30
N ASN A 86 -4.83 -1.14 18.75
CA ASN A 86 -3.58 -0.44 18.46
C ASN A 86 -2.95 -0.93 17.16
N PHE A 87 -3.58 -1.85 16.44
CA PHE A 87 -3.13 -2.35 15.15
C PHE A 87 -4.20 -2.16 14.07
N GLY A 88 -3.83 -1.58 12.94
CA GLY A 88 -4.76 -1.20 11.89
C GLY A 88 -4.03 -0.98 10.58
N LEU A 89 -4.61 -0.17 9.71
CA LEU A 89 -4.16 0.02 8.33
C LEU A 89 -3.36 1.32 8.19
N CYS A 90 -2.20 1.21 7.54
CA CYS A 90 -1.63 2.29 6.75
C CYS A 90 -2.17 2.11 5.32
N PHE A 91 -3.39 2.54 5.09
CA PHE A 91 -4.10 2.25 3.85
C PHE A 91 -3.53 3.05 2.68
N CYS A 92 -2.87 2.36 1.76
CA CYS A 92 -2.37 2.98 0.53
C CYS A 92 -3.37 2.85 -0.60
N VAL A 93 -4.04 3.97 -0.92
CA VAL A 93 -5.02 4.04 -2.01
C VAL A 93 -4.38 3.62 -3.33
N GLY A 94 -3.16 4.07 -3.61
CA GLY A 94 -2.47 3.74 -4.84
C GLY A 94 -2.07 2.27 -4.96
N THR A 95 -1.55 1.67 -3.90
CA THR A 95 -1.21 0.23 -3.93
C THR A 95 -2.47 -0.60 -4.11
N TRP A 96 -3.56 -0.21 -3.47
CA TRP A 96 -4.84 -0.88 -3.63
C TRP A 96 -5.39 -0.71 -5.06
N ALA A 97 -5.20 0.46 -5.67
CA ALA A 97 -5.50 0.71 -7.07
C ALA A 97 -4.68 -0.22 -7.99
N GLU A 98 -3.37 -0.33 -7.79
CA GLU A 98 -2.51 -1.23 -8.58
C GLU A 98 -3.04 -2.67 -8.61
N GLY A 99 -3.52 -3.17 -7.47
CA GLY A 99 -4.14 -4.50 -7.40
C GLY A 99 -5.42 -4.64 -8.24
N GLY A 100 -6.23 -3.58 -8.32
CA GLY A 100 -7.52 -3.57 -9.01
C GLY A 100 -8.46 -4.62 -8.40
N ASP A 101 -9.21 -5.33 -9.24
CA ASP A 101 -10.17 -6.34 -8.79
C ASP A 101 -9.54 -7.50 -8.00
N ARG A 102 -8.23 -7.72 -8.13
CA ARG A 102 -7.50 -8.81 -7.43
C ARG A 102 -7.35 -8.57 -5.93
N THR A 103 -7.59 -7.36 -5.44
CA THR A 103 -7.56 -7.07 -4.01
C THR A 103 -8.80 -7.60 -3.28
N GLY A 104 -9.85 -8.02 -4.01
CA GLY A 104 -11.08 -8.59 -3.47
C GLY A 104 -12.09 -7.55 -2.98
N LYS A 105 -11.69 -6.29 -2.77
CA LYS A 105 -12.57 -5.17 -2.41
C LYS A 105 -12.09 -3.88 -3.07
N SER A 106 -12.99 -2.99 -3.45
CA SER A 106 -12.58 -1.67 -3.96
C SER A 106 -11.97 -0.81 -2.85
N VAL A 107 -11.33 0.31 -3.24
CA VAL A 107 -10.84 1.31 -2.28
C VAL A 107 -11.97 1.81 -1.37
N LEU A 108 -13.14 2.08 -1.95
CA LEU A 108 -14.30 2.59 -1.20
C LEU A 108 -14.86 1.53 -0.25
N ASP A 109 -14.87 0.26 -0.66
CA ASP A 109 -15.26 -0.85 0.21
C ASP A 109 -14.32 -1.00 1.41
N MET A 110 -13.00 -0.91 1.17
CA MET A 110 -12.02 -0.95 2.26
C MET A 110 -12.21 0.20 3.26
N ILE A 111 -12.47 1.41 2.77
CA ILE A 111 -12.71 2.57 3.63
C ILE A 111 -14.00 2.41 4.43
N ARG A 112 -15.07 1.90 3.81
CA ARG A 112 -16.34 1.65 4.49
C ARG A 112 -16.19 0.58 5.58
N ASP A 113 -15.51 -0.51 5.26
CA ASP A 113 -15.46 -1.69 6.13
C ASP A 113 -14.41 -1.57 7.25
N TYR A 114 -13.33 -0.81 7.03
CA TYR A 114 -12.20 -0.69 7.96
C TYR A 114 -11.87 0.74 8.39
N GLY A 115 -12.74 1.72 8.11
CA GLY A 115 -12.44 3.14 8.32
C GLY A 115 -11.99 3.49 9.74
N ASP A 116 -12.58 2.88 10.75
CA ASP A 116 -12.20 3.02 12.18
C ASP A 116 -10.81 2.46 12.52
N ARG A 117 -10.28 1.57 11.65
CA ARG A 117 -8.95 0.97 11.76
C ARG A 117 -7.94 1.59 10.79
N ILE A 118 -8.31 2.59 9.98
CA ILE A 118 -7.36 3.33 9.13
C ILE A 118 -6.69 4.42 9.98
N TYR A 119 -5.40 4.25 10.27
CA TYR A 119 -4.63 5.20 11.08
C TYR A 119 -3.77 6.14 10.24
N LYS A 120 -3.45 5.72 9.02
CA LYS A 120 -2.63 6.46 8.07
C LYS A 120 -3.12 6.18 6.66
N VAL A 121 -3.09 7.19 5.79
CA VAL A 121 -3.44 7.03 4.38
C VAL A 121 -2.28 7.47 3.50
N HIS A 122 -1.90 6.64 2.53
CA HIS A 122 -1.09 7.06 1.41
C HIS A 122 -2.02 7.39 0.23
N PHE A 123 -2.11 8.68 -0.09
CA PHE A 123 -3.11 9.19 -1.01
C PHE A 123 -2.48 9.49 -2.37
N ARG A 124 -2.49 8.49 -3.25
CA ARG A 124 -1.85 8.54 -4.57
C ARG A 124 -2.68 7.78 -5.59
N ASN A 125 -2.43 8.07 -6.87
CA ASN A 125 -3.16 7.51 -7.99
C ASN A 125 -2.19 6.89 -9.01
N VAL A 126 -2.73 6.04 -9.88
CA VAL A 126 -2.03 5.36 -10.97
C VAL A 126 -2.88 5.40 -12.24
N ASP A 127 -2.29 5.20 -13.41
CA ASP A 127 -2.99 5.25 -14.71
C ASP A 127 -3.83 3.99 -15.01
N ALA A 128 -3.44 2.84 -14.47
CA ALA A 128 -4.13 1.55 -14.61
C ALA A 128 -3.81 0.61 -13.43
N PRO A 129 -4.58 -0.46 -13.21
CA PRO A 129 -4.15 -1.59 -12.39
C PRO A 129 -3.05 -2.41 -13.11
N MET A 130 -2.33 -3.30 -12.41
CA MET A 130 -1.35 -4.17 -13.09
C MET A 130 -2.03 -5.05 -14.17
N PRO A 131 -1.29 -5.57 -15.17
CA PRO A 131 0.12 -5.95 -15.13
C PRO A 131 1.13 -4.81 -15.29
N VAL A 132 0.71 -3.67 -15.85
CA VAL A 132 1.56 -2.49 -16.03
C VAL A 132 0.84 -1.26 -15.48
N PHE A 133 1.52 -0.47 -14.67
CA PHE A 133 0.98 0.80 -14.19
C PHE A 133 2.09 1.85 -14.05
N ARG A 134 1.69 3.11 -14.12
CA ARG A 134 2.50 4.28 -13.80
C ARG A 134 1.79 5.10 -12.75
N GLU A 135 2.56 5.57 -11.77
CA GLU A 135 2.08 6.55 -10.80
C GLU A 135 1.77 7.87 -11.52
N THR A 136 0.68 8.52 -11.15
CA THR A 136 0.23 9.76 -11.80
C THR A 136 0.09 10.87 -10.76
N PHE A 137 -0.18 12.09 -11.24
CA PHE A 137 -0.74 13.12 -10.37
C PHE A 137 -2.07 12.62 -9.76
N VAL A 138 -2.37 13.06 -8.54
CA VAL A 138 -3.53 12.56 -7.77
C VAL A 138 -4.84 12.65 -8.56
N ASP A 139 -5.00 13.67 -9.38
CA ASP A 139 -6.16 13.97 -10.22
C ASP A 139 -6.06 13.44 -11.65
N ASN A 140 -4.97 12.74 -12.01
CA ASN A 140 -4.69 12.28 -13.39
C ASN A 140 -4.46 10.75 -13.47
N GLY A 141 -4.95 9.99 -12.49
CA GLY A 141 -5.02 8.53 -12.59
C GLY A 141 -6.46 8.05 -12.83
N TYR A 142 -6.66 6.74 -12.82
CA TYR A 142 -7.96 6.16 -13.15
C TYR A 142 -8.95 6.13 -11.97
N LEU A 143 -8.49 6.34 -10.74
CA LEU A 143 -9.38 6.48 -9.59
C LEU A 143 -9.92 7.91 -9.46
N ASN A 144 -11.21 8.02 -9.13
CA ASN A 144 -11.82 9.29 -8.72
C ASN A 144 -11.42 9.62 -7.27
N MET A 145 -10.30 10.32 -7.11
CA MET A 145 -9.76 10.63 -5.79
C MET A 145 -10.65 11.57 -4.96
N TYR A 146 -11.51 12.38 -5.59
CA TYR A 146 -12.45 13.21 -4.84
C TYR A 146 -13.46 12.36 -4.07
N GLU A 147 -13.99 11.31 -4.70
CA GLU A 147 -14.91 10.38 -4.02
C GLU A 147 -14.18 9.53 -2.97
N VAL A 148 -12.93 9.15 -3.20
CA VAL A 148 -12.09 8.51 -2.16
C VAL A 148 -11.92 9.43 -0.96
N LEU A 149 -11.59 10.71 -1.18
CA LEU A 149 -11.41 11.69 -0.11
C LEU A 149 -12.69 11.89 0.71
N LYS A 150 -13.86 11.94 0.06
CA LYS A 150 -15.17 12.02 0.73
C LYS A 150 -15.47 10.81 1.60
N ALA A 151 -15.07 9.62 1.16
CA ALA A 151 -15.33 8.38 1.88
C ALA A 151 -14.45 8.22 3.12
N LEU A 152 -13.25 8.82 3.14
CA LEU A 152 -12.34 8.72 4.27
C LEU A 152 -12.98 9.24 5.56
N PRO A 153 -12.78 8.55 6.70
CA PRO A 153 -13.38 8.96 7.96
C PRO A 153 -12.89 10.35 8.37
N GLY A 154 -13.80 11.20 8.84
CA GLY A 154 -13.45 12.54 9.33
C GLY A 154 -12.57 12.45 10.58
N GLY A 155 -11.44 13.19 10.58
CA GLY A 155 -10.49 13.20 11.70
C GLY A 155 -9.06 13.47 11.25
N LEU A 156 -8.11 13.52 12.20
CA LEU A 156 -6.69 13.68 11.92
C LEU A 156 -6.11 12.36 11.36
N ILE A 157 -6.51 11.98 10.14
CA ILE A 157 -5.80 10.94 9.40
C ILE A 157 -4.46 11.54 9.00
N HIS A 158 -3.36 10.93 9.44
CA HIS A 158 -2.05 11.29 8.93
C HIS A 158 -1.99 10.87 7.46
N THR A 159 -2.13 11.85 6.56
CA THR A 159 -2.04 11.61 5.12
C THR A 159 -0.62 11.88 4.67
N ALA A 160 0.01 10.89 4.04
CA ALA A 160 1.25 11.09 3.30
C ALA A 160 0.98 11.05 1.80
N TYR A 161 1.44 12.08 1.11
CA TYR A 161 1.56 12.10 -0.34
C TYR A 161 2.95 11.57 -0.71
N THR A 162 3.06 10.83 -1.79
CA THR A 162 4.23 9.99 -2.10
C THR A 162 5.46 10.81 -2.47
N ILE A 163 6.63 10.18 -2.29
CA ILE A 163 7.95 10.70 -2.68
C ILE A 163 8.09 10.79 -4.21
N GLY A 164 7.44 9.89 -4.97
CA GLY A 164 7.47 9.89 -6.43
C GLY A 164 6.85 11.15 -7.02
N TYR A 165 5.73 11.58 -6.45
CA TYR A 165 5.09 12.86 -6.75
C TYR A 165 6.04 14.04 -6.53
N MET A 166 6.69 14.11 -5.37
CA MET A 166 7.58 15.23 -5.03
C MET A 166 8.81 15.28 -5.92
N LYS A 167 9.34 14.13 -6.33
CA LYS A 167 10.44 14.05 -7.30
C LYS A 167 10.00 14.58 -8.67
N ALA A 168 8.88 14.09 -9.19
CA ALA A 168 8.35 14.54 -10.49
C ALA A 168 8.01 16.04 -10.49
N MET A 169 7.42 16.54 -9.41
CA MET A 169 7.11 17.96 -9.25
C MET A 169 8.37 18.81 -9.22
N ARG A 170 9.40 18.39 -8.46
CA ARG A 170 10.70 19.07 -8.45
C ARG A 170 11.35 19.06 -9.83
N ASP A 171 11.39 17.91 -10.50
CA ASP A 171 12.04 17.79 -11.82
C ASP A 171 11.31 18.67 -12.86
N ARG A 172 9.98 18.80 -12.77
CA ARG A 172 9.19 19.75 -13.57
C ARG A 172 9.55 21.20 -13.25
N VAL A 173 9.62 21.57 -11.97
CA VAL A 173 10.01 22.91 -11.54
C VAL A 173 11.41 23.24 -12.06
N ASN A 174 12.37 22.33 -11.94
CA ASN A 174 13.72 22.52 -12.45
C ASN A 174 13.73 22.71 -13.98
N ALA A 175 12.90 21.97 -14.72
CA ALA A 175 12.78 22.11 -16.17
C ALA A 175 12.12 23.44 -16.60
N GLU A 176 11.13 23.93 -15.85
CA GLU A 176 10.44 25.20 -16.14
C GLU A 176 11.26 26.43 -15.71
N TRP A 177 12.01 26.33 -14.60
CA TRP A 177 12.62 27.47 -13.92
C TRP A 177 14.16 27.45 -13.89
N GLY A 178 14.81 26.41 -14.43
CA GLY A 178 16.26 26.35 -14.62
C GLY A 178 17.08 26.25 -13.33
N CYS A 179 16.52 25.66 -12.27
CA CYS A 179 17.17 25.42 -10.99
C CYS A 179 17.71 23.99 -10.81
#